data_AF-A0A1G2G630-F1
#
_entry.id   AF-A0A1G2G630-F1
#
_cell.length_a   1.000
_cell.length_b   1.000
_cell.length_c   1.000
_cell.angle_alpha   90.00
_cell.angle_beta   90.00
_cell.angle_gamma   90.00
#
_symmetry.space_group_name_H-M   'P 1'
#
loop_
_entity.id
_entity.type
_entity.pdbx_description
1 polymer ?
#
loop_
_entity_poly.entity_id
_entity_poly.type
_entity_poly.pdbx_seq_one_letter_code
_entity_poly.pdbx_strand_id
1 'polypeptide(L)'
;MSIQSHILSNSKDIKPCEAELRSIAETATSAVKKLLPIKDVDVVFYDNPKGTIDEIGGIGGFSPNAHMIFISLNPRHLRFKDALKEELFSTLTHEFHHTIRWQTPAEEDTLLEAIIFEGLAGHFAMEVTDRKKPWPWSCALTREQRKEFLEKAEKIWLMPTYNNDEWFFGSTPTYSSVDGVYVGV
;
A
#
# COMPACT_ATOMS: atom_id res chain seq x y z
N MET A 1 -1.86 -24.37 -5.72
CA MET A 1 -1.77 -23.28 -4.72
C MET A 1 -1.48 -22.01 -5.48
N SER A 2 -2.50 -21.16 -5.62
CA SER A 2 -2.66 -20.15 -6.68
C SER A 2 -2.99 -18.80 -6.09
N ILE A 3 -2.55 -17.73 -6.76
CA ILE A 3 -3.05 -16.38 -6.48
C ILE A 3 -4.36 -16.22 -7.26
N GLN A 4 -5.39 -15.71 -6.60
CA GLN A 4 -6.73 -15.54 -7.18
C GLN A 4 -7.15 -14.07 -7.10
N SER A 5 -7.88 -13.59 -8.11
CA SER A 5 -8.37 -12.21 -8.14
C SER A 5 -9.88 -12.17 -8.20
N HIS A 6 -10.47 -11.54 -7.19
CA HIS A 6 -11.90 -11.37 -6.97
C HIS A 6 -12.26 -9.91 -7.21
N ILE A 7 -13.10 -9.64 -8.20
CA ILE A 7 -13.54 -8.27 -8.50
C ILE A 7 -15.02 -8.19 -8.14
N LEU A 8 -15.36 -7.36 -7.15
CA LEU A 8 -16.73 -7.19 -6.68
C LEU A 8 -17.52 -6.27 -7.64
N SER A 9 -17.78 -6.76 -8.86
CA SER A 9 -18.36 -5.99 -9.97
C SER A 9 -19.87 -5.74 -9.89
N ASN A 10 -20.49 -6.00 -8.73
CA ASN A 10 -21.87 -5.56 -8.47
C ASN A 10 -21.95 -4.02 -8.33
N SER A 11 -20.81 -3.35 -8.06
CA SER A 11 -20.69 -1.90 -8.26
C SER A 11 -20.69 -1.59 -9.76
N LYS A 12 -21.63 -0.75 -10.18
CA LYS A 12 -21.78 -0.30 -11.58
C LYS A 12 -20.54 0.43 -12.09
N ASP A 13 -19.78 1.04 -11.20
CA ASP A 13 -18.63 1.86 -11.59
C ASP A 13 -17.33 1.04 -11.67
N ILE A 14 -17.25 -0.14 -11.04
CA ILE A 14 -16.13 -1.08 -11.17
C ILE A 14 -16.28 -1.97 -12.40
N LYS A 15 -17.50 -2.39 -12.73
CA LYS A 15 -17.75 -3.31 -13.84
C LYS A 15 -17.05 -2.91 -15.17
N PRO A 16 -16.98 -1.63 -15.56
CA PRO A 16 -16.29 -1.22 -16.79
C PRO A 16 -14.78 -1.46 -16.79
N CYS A 17 -14.12 -1.48 -15.62
CA CYS A 17 -12.67 -1.68 -15.51
C CYS A 17 -12.27 -3.10 -15.10
N GLU A 18 -13.22 -4.04 -14.98
CA GLU A 18 -12.95 -5.41 -14.51
C GLU A 18 -11.81 -6.10 -15.28
N ALA A 19 -11.81 -6.01 -16.62
CA ALA A 19 -10.78 -6.62 -17.44
C ALA A 19 -9.39 -5.99 -17.23
N GLU A 20 -9.34 -4.67 -17.02
CA GLU A 20 -8.10 -3.94 -16.75
C GLU A 20 -7.54 -4.32 -15.38
N LEU A 21 -8.39 -4.40 -14.36
CA LEU A 21 -8.02 -4.86 -13.01
C LEU A 21 -7.43 -6.28 -13.03
N ARG A 22 -8.06 -7.23 -13.75
CA ARG A 22 -7.53 -8.60 -13.88
C ARG A 22 -6.16 -8.61 -14.56
N SER A 23 -6.04 -7.92 -15.69
CA SER A 23 -4.81 -7.85 -16.46
C SER A 23 -3.64 -7.30 -15.63
N ILE A 24 -3.90 -6.24 -14.85
CA ILE A 24 -2.87 -5.63 -13.98
C ILE A 24 -2.53 -6.57 -12.82
N ALA A 25 -3.52 -7.23 -12.21
CA ALA A 25 -3.30 -8.22 -11.15
C ALA A 25 -2.45 -9.41 -11.62
N GLU A 26 -2.74 -9.93 -12.82
CA GLU A 26 -1.97 -11.01 -13.45
C GLU A 26 -0.54 -10.58 -13.78
N THR A 27 -0.36 -9.34 -14.22
CA THR A 27 0.96 -8.74 -14.49
C THR A 27 1.76 -8.59 -13.20
N ALA A 28 1.17 -8.02 -12.14
CA ALA A 28 1.75 -7.90 -10.79
C ALA A 28 2.16 -9.27 -10.25
N THR A 29 1.23 -10.23 -10.29
CA THR A 29 1.49 -11.61 -9.88
C THR A 29 2.67 -12.22 -10.62
N SER A 30 2.74 -12.04 -11.94
CA SER A 30 3.80 -12.59 -12.77
C SER A 30 5.15 -11.93 -12.52
N ALA A 31 5.17 -10.63 -12.21
CA ALA A 31 6.39 -9.90 -11.90
C ALA A 31 6.94 -10.32 -10.53
N VAL A 32 6.09 -10.33 -9.49
CA VAL A 32 6.49 -10.70 -8.12
C VAL A 32 6.98 -12.15 -8.06
N LYS A 33 6.28 -13.09 -8.72
CA LYS A 33 6.67 -14.52 -8.74
C LYS A 33 8.05 -14.79 -9.35
N LYS A 34 8.58 -13.89 -10.18
CA LYS A 34 9.94 -14.02 -10.73
C LYS A 34 11.02 -13.71 -9.70
N LEU A 35 10.70 -12.92 -8.68
CA LEU A 35 11.65 -12.40 -7.71
C LEU A 35 11.54 -13.12 -6.36
N LEU A 36 10.31 -13.44 -5.93
CA LEU A 36 10.05 -14.01 -4.61
C LEU A 36 9.04 -15.16 -4.67
N PRO A 37 9.18 -16.18 -3.79
CA PRO A 37 8.19 -17.24 -3.67
C PRO A 37 6.91 -16.66 -3.05
N ILE A 38 5.81 -16.74 -3.78
CA ILE A 38 4.49 -16.34 -3.30
C ILE A 38 3.43 -17.36 -3.74
N LYS A 39 2.53 -17.69 -2.82
CA LYS A 39 1.42 -18.63 -3.04
C LYS A 39 0.24 -18.28 -2.14
N ASP A 40 -0.94 -18.77 -2.50
CA ASP A 40 -2.12 -18.79 -1.63
C ASP A 40 -2.54 -17.41 -1.13
N VAL A 41 -2.69 -16.46 -2.07
CA VAL A 41 -3.17 -15.09 -1.81
C VAL A 41 -4.41 -14.80 -2.64
N ASP A 42 -5.46 -14.31 -1.98
CA ASP A 42 -6.64 -13.74 -2.60
C ASP A 42 -6.50 -12.21 -2.71
N VAL A 43 -6.68 -11.68 -3.92
CA VAL A 43 -6.71 -10.24 -4.19
C VAL A 43 -8.15 -9.82 -4.44
N VAL A 44 -8.68 -8.92 -3.61
CA VAL A 44 -10.07 -8.47 -3.66
C VAL A 44 -10.15 -7.00 -4.07
N PHE A 45 -10.79 -6.71 -5.20
CA PHE A 45 -11.05 -5.36 -5.69
C PHE A 45 -12.49 -4.95 -5.40
N TYR A 46 -12.67 -3.79 -4.76
CA TYR A 46 -14.00 -3.35 -4.32
C TYR A 46 -14.13 -1.82 -4.25
N ASP A 47 -15.37 -1.33 -4.38
CA ASP A 47 -15.72 0.09 -4.40
C ASP A 47 -15.71 0.60 -2.96
N ASN A 48 -14.63 1.25 -2.57
CA ASN A 48 -14.42 1.77 -1.22
C ASN A 48 -13.67 3.10 -1.25
N PRO A 49 -14.33 4.21 -1.62
CA PRO A 49 -13.68 5.51 -1.74
C PRO A 49 -13.04 6.03 -0.44
N LYS A 50 -13.46 5.52 0.72
CA LYS A 50 -12.88 5.92 2.02
C LYS A 50 -11.55 5.24 2.32
N GLY A 51 -11.27 4.11 1.68
CA GLY A 51 -10.02 3.36 1.83
C GLY A 51 -9.01 3.67 0.74
N THR A 52 -9.19 4.75 -0.02
CA THR A 52 -8.30 5.15 -1.11
C THR A 52 -7.43 6.33 -0.73
N ILE A 53 -6.29 6.45 -1.40
CA ILE A 53 -5.39 7.59 -1.31
C ILE A 53 -5.70 8.56 -2.47
N ASP A 54 -5.98 9.82 -2.15
CA ASP A 54 -6.43 10.82 -3.13
C ASP A 54 -5.27 11.25 -4.05
N GLU A 55 -4.07 11.40 -3.50
CA GLU A 55 -2.85 11.85 -4.17
C GLU A 55 -2.44 10.94 -5.34
N ILE A 56 -2.74 9.64 -5.22
CA ILE A 56 -2.49 8.62 -6.25
C ILE A 56 -3.75 8.26 -7.04
N GLY A 57 -4.79 9.09 -6.95
CA GLY A 57 -5.91 9.04 -7.87
C GLY A 57 -7.04 8.08 -7.49
N GLY A 58 -7.20 7.78 -6.20
CA GLY A 58 -8.33 6.99 -5.71
C GLY A 58 -8.08 5.48 -5.72
N ILE A 59 -6.86 5.08 -5.39
CA ILE A 59 -6.45 3.68 -5.21
C ILE A 59 -5.89 3.54 -3.80
N GLY A 60 -6.18 2.43 -3.12
CA GLY A 60 -5.57 2.08 -1.83
C GLY A 60 -5.36 0.57 -1.71
N GLY A 61 -4.27 0.18 -1.05
CA GLY A 61 -3.92 -1.21 -0.76
C GLY A 61 -3.98 -1.49 0.74
N PHE A 62 -4.31 -2.74 1.10
CA PHE A 62 -4.23 -3.22 2.48
C PHE A 62 -4.10 -4.74 2.53
N SER A 63 -3.11 -5.23 3.28
CA SER A 63 -2.82 -6.67 3.43
C SER A 63 -2.91 -7.09 4.90
N PRO A 64 -4.08 -7.52 5.40
CA PRO A 64 -4.27 -7.82 6.82
C PRO A 64 -3.58 -9.11 7.30
N ASN A 65 -3.13 -9.97 6.38
CA ASN A 65 -2.47 -11.24 6.70
C ASN A 65 -1.75 -11.82 5.48
N ALA A 66 -1.16 -13.01 5.66
CA ALA A 66 -0.43 -13.80 4.68
C ALA A 66 -1.20 -14.20 3.40
N HIS A 67 -2.53 -14.09 3.39
CA HIS A 67 -3.38 -14.73 2.38
C HIS A 67 -4.36 -13.77 1.71
N MET A 68 -4.34 -12.48 2.05
CA MET A 68 -5.37 -11.55 1.59
C MET A 68 -4.82 -10.17 1.29
N ILE A 69 -5.20 -9.64 0.13
CA ILE A 69 -4.96 -8.27 -0.30
C ILE A 69 -6.30 -7.62 -0.65
N PHE A 70 -6.55 -6.46 -0.07
CA PHE A 70 -7.68 -5.60 -0.38
C PHE A 70 -7.21 -4.42 -1.21
N ILE A 71 -7.82 -4.25 -2.39
CA ILE A 71 -7.64 -3.06 -3.23
C ILE A 71 -8.94 -2.25 -3.18
N SER A 72 -8.87 -1.14 -2.45
CA SER A 72 -9.93 -0.13 -2.41
C SER A 72 -9.85 0.73 -3.66
N LEU A 73 -11.00 0.92 -4.32
CA LEU A 73 -11.11 1.73 -5.54
C LEU A 73 -12.10 2.87 -5.33
N ASN A 74 -11.79 4.03 -5.91
CA ASN A 74 -12.72 5.14 -6.09
C ASN A 74 -12.90 5.41 -7.59
N PRO A 75 -13.78 4.65 -8.29
CA PRO A 75 -13.98 4.83 -9.73
C PRO A 75 -14.47 6.22 -10.15
N ARG A 76 -14.96 7.01 -9.19
CA ARG A 76 -15.48 8.36 -9.41
C ARG A 76 -14.40 9.43 -9.26
N HIS A 77 -13.19 9.07 -8.83
CA HIS A 77 -12.07 10.00 -8.75
C HIS A 77 -11.65 10.46 -10.15
N LEU A 78 -11.39 11.76 -10.33
CA LEU A 78 -11.12 12.37 -11.64
C LEU A 78 -9.92 11.73 -12.36
N ARG A 79 -8.91 11.32 -11.58
CA ARG A 79 -7.68 10.68 -12.08
C ARG A 79 -7.75 9.15 -12.10
N PHE A 80 -8.88 8.52 -11.76
CA PHE A 80 -8.95 7.07 -11.55
C PHE A 80 -8.46 6.25 -12.75
N LYS A 81 -8.86 6.63 -13.97
CA LYS A 81 -8.45 5.92 -15.19
C LYS A 81 -6.95 5.96 -15.45
N ASP A 82 -6.31 7.07 -15.11
CA ASP A 82 -4.85 7.20 -15.26
C ASP A 82 -4.15 6.49 -14.11
N ALA A 83 -4.68 6.61 -12.88
CA ALA A 83 -4.20 5.91 -11.70
C ALA A 83 -4.20 4.38 -11.85
N LEU A 84 -5.22 3.79 -12.52
CA LEU A 84 -5.21 2.35 -12.81
C LEU A 84 -3.94 1.94 -13.58
N LYS A 85 -3.47 2.77 -14.50
CA LYS A 85 -2.29 2.48 -15.33
C LYS A 85 -0.98 2.83 -14.64
N GLU A 86 -0.99 3.90 -13.86
CA GLU A 86 0.21 4.49 -13.26
C GLU A 86 0.53 3.92 -11.88
N GLU A 87 -0.49 3.59 -11.08
CA GLU A 87 -0.35 3.37 -9.65
C GLU A 87 -0.70 1.93 -9.25
N LEU A 88 -1.74 1.34 -9.84
CA LEU A 88 -2.26 0.04 -9.38
C LEU A 88 -1.22 -1.09 -9.39
N PHE A 89 -0.39 -1.16 -10.43
CA PHE A 89 0.67 -2.17 -10.52
C PHE A 89 1.67 -2.05 -9.35
N SER A 90 2.02 -0.82 -8.98
CA SER A 90 2.92 -0.55 -7.85
C SER A 90 2.24 -0.85 -6.51
N THR A 91 0.97 -0.46 -6.33
CA THR A 91 0.18 -0.76 -5.12
C THR A 91 0.07 -2.26 -4.90
N LEU A 92 -0.30 -3.03 -5.94
CA LEU A 92 -0.37 -4.49 -5.83
C LEU A 92 0.96 -5.11 -5.46
N THR A 93 2.07 -4.61 -6.02
CA THR A 93 3.40 -5.12 -5.72
C THR A 93 3.79 -4.86 -4.26
N HIS A 94 3.47 -3.67 -3.73
CA HIS A 94 3.66 -3.32 -2.33
C HIS A 94 2.88 -4.28 -1.42
N GLU A 95 1.59 -4.48 -1.70
CA GLU A 95 0.74 -5.39 -0.93
C GLU A 95 1.19 -6.86 -1.03
N PHE A 96 1.61 -7.31 -2.21
CA PHE A 96 2.18 -8.65 -2.35
C PHE A 96 3.41 -8.84 -1.47
N HIS A 97 4.27 -7.83 -1.34
CA HIS A 97 5.41 -7.89 -0.44
C HIS A 97 4.98 -8.08 1.02
N HIS A 98 3.95 -7.36 1.48
CA HIS A 98 3.39 -7.58 2.82
C HIS A 98 2.93 -9.02 3.00
N THR A 99 2.16 -9.59 2.05
CA THR A 99 1.70 -10.98 2.17
C THR A 99 2.87 -11.98 2.21
N ILE A 100 3.94 -11.77 1.43
CA ILE A 100 5.14 -12.61 1.47
C ILE A 100 5.81 -12.54 2.84
N ARG A 101 5.88 -11.32 3.40
CA ARG A 101 6.49 -11.10 4.70
C ARG A 101 5.67 -11.75 5.82
N TRP A 102 4.35 -11.62 5.78
CA TRP A 102 3.42 -12.35 6.66
C TRP A 102 3.53 -13.88 6.56
N GLN A 103 3.92 -14.42 5.41
CA GLN A 103 4.17 -15.86 5.24
C GLN A 103 5.47 -16.33 5.89
N THR A 104 6.30 -15.41 6.37
CA THR A 104 7.55 -15.69 7.09
C THR A 104 7.33 -15.48 8.58
N PRO A 105 7.88 -16.33 9.46
CA PRO A 105 7.87 -16.07 10.89
C PRO A 105 8.62 -14.76 11.19
N ALA A 106 7.89 -13.72 11.57
CA ALA A 106 8.43 -12.46 12.06
C ALA A 106 7.59 -12.00 13.25
N GLU A 107 8.26 -11.46 14.26
CA GLU A 107 7.61 -10.61 15.25
C GLU A 107 7.50 -9.23 14.60
N GLU A 108 6.29 -8.68 14.51
CA GLU A 108 5.99 -7.38 13.89
C GLU A 108 5.27 -6.50 14.91
N ASP A 109 5.82 -6.44 16.11
CA ASP A 109 5.15 -5.76 17.20
C ASP A 109 5.75 -4.37 17.40
N THR A 110 7.02 -4.14 17.07
CA THR A 110 7.73 -2.90 17.40
C THR A 110 7.66 -1.82 16.30
N LEU A 111 7.81 -0.54 16.69
CA LEU A 111 7.86 0.56 15.72
C LEU A 111 8.98 0.38 14.67
N LEU A 112 10.16 -0.09 15.11
CA LEU A 112 11.27 -0.33 14.19
C LEU A 112 10.92 -1.36 13.13
N GLU A 113 10.31 -2.48 13.54
CA GLU A 113 9.88 -3.54 12.63
C GLU A 113 8.84 -3.01 11.64
N ALA A 114 7.87 -2.22 12.10
CA ALA A 114 6.86 -1.62 11.23
C ALA A 114 7.47 -0.66 10.19
N ILE A 115 8.40 0.20 10.58
CA ILE A 115 9.10 1.10 9.64
C ILE A 115 9.89 0.28 8.60
N ILE A 116 10.60 -0.77 9.04
CA ILE A 116 11.33 -1.67 8.14
C ILE A 116 10.36 -2.41 7.21
N PHE A 117 9.23 -2.88 7.73
CA PHE A 117 8.21 -3.62 7.00
C PHE A 117 7.61 -2.79 5.85
N GLU A 118 7.18 -1.56 6.14
CA GLU A 118 6.65 -0.62 5.15
C GLU A 118 7.74 -0.15 4.17
N GLY A 119 8.93 0.18 4.67
CA GLY A 119 10.05 0.64 3.85
C GLY A 119 10.52 -0.42 2.85
N LEU A 120 10.58 -1.69 3.25
CA LEU A 120 10.92 -2.80 2.35
C LEU A 120 9.83 -3.04 1.30
N ALA A 121 8.55 -2.98 1.68
CA ALA A 121 7.46 -3.11 0.72
C ALA A 121 7.49 -2.00 -0.34
N GLY A 122 7.71 -0.75 0.08
CA GLY A 122 7.87 0.38 -0.81
C GLY A 122 9.08 0.23 -1.74
N HIS A 123 10.24 -0.12 -1.18
CA HIS A 123 11.46 -0.32 -1.98
C HIS A 123 11.28 -1.45 -3.01
N PHE A 124 10.70 -2.57 -2.60
CA PHE A 124 10.40 -3.69 -3.49
C PHE A 124 9.48 -3.27 -4.64
N ALA A 125 8.41 -2.54 -4.33
CA ALA A 125 7.51 -2.01 -5.36
C ALA A 125 8.22 -1.07 -6.34
N MET A 126 9.17 -0.22 -5.90
CA MET A 126 9.98 0.59 -6.82
C MET A 126 10.84 -0.26 -7.73
N GLU A 127 11.47 -1.30 -7.20
CA GLU A 127 12.35 -2.20 -7.95
C GLU A 127 11.60 -2.95 -9.06
N VAL A 128 10.47 -3.57 -8.71
CA VAL A 128 9.66 -4.34 -9.67
C VAL A 128 9.08 -3.46 -10.78
N THR A 129 8.66 -2.24 -10.43
CA THR A 129 8.01 -1.31 -11.37
C THR A 129 8.99 -0.41 -12.12
N ASP A 130 10.29 -0.53 -11.86
CA ASP A 130 11.35 0.39 -12.32
C ASP A 130 10.98 1.87 -12.09
N ARG A 131 10.31 2.14 -10.97
CA ARG A 131 9.73 3.46 -10.72
C ARG A 131 10.82 4.48 -10.50
N LYS A 132 10.84 5.51 -11.36
CA LYS A 132 11.81 6.61 -11.25
C LYS A 132 11.41 7.70 -10.28
N LYS A 133 10.10 7.87 -10.06
CA LYS A 133 9.57 8.89 -9.14
C LYS A 133 9.24 8.26 -7.78
N PRO A 134 9.72 8.81 -6.67
CA PRO A 134 9.29 8.36 -5.35
C PRO A 134 7.80 8.64 -5.15
N TRP A 135 7.14 7.87 -4.27
CA TRP A 135 5.77 8.21 -3.86
C TRP A 135 5.74 9.57 -3.14
N PRO A 136 4.58 10.26 -3.15
CA PRO A 136 4.42 11.53 -2.44
C PRO A 136 4.88 11.46 -0.97
N TRP A 137 4.53 10.38 -0.27
CA TRP A 137 4.86 10.19 1.15
C TRP A 137 6.34 9.95 1.42
N SER A 138 7.06 9.30 0.51
CA SER A 138 8.52 9.11 0.62
C SER A 138 9.31 10.42 0.53
N CYS A 139 8.67 11.51 0.12
CA CYS A 139 9.27 12.84 -0.01
C CYS A 139 8.50 13.92 0.76
N ALA A 140 7.53 13.54 1.61
CA ALA A 140 6.66 14.48 2.30
C ALA A 140 7.41 15.28 3.40
N LEU A 141 8.39 14.66 4.04
CA LEU A 141 9.15 15.29 5.11
C LEU A 141 10.35 16.09 4.59
N THR A 142 10.62 17.25 5.19
CA THR A 142 11.89 17.96 5.03
C THR A 142 13.03 17.18 5.71
N ARG A 143 14.28 17.59 5.45
CA ARG A 143 15.45 16.98 6.10
C ARG A 143 15.40 17.16 7.62
N GLU A 144 14.97 18.32 8.08
CA GLU A 144 14.87 18.68 9.49
C GLU A 144 13.77 17.86 10.17
N GLN A 145 12.61 17.72 9.53
CA GLN A 145 11.53 16.86 10.01
C GLN A 145 11.97 15.40 10.09
N ARG A 146 12.64 14.86 9.06
CA ARG A 146 13.18 13.49 9.12
C ARG A 146 14.11 13.29 10.31
N LYS A 147 14.98 14.26 10.60
CA LYS A 147 15.87 14.19 11.76
C LYS A 147 15.08 14.18 13.08
N GLU A 148 14.06 15.04 13.20
CA GLU A 148 13.20 15.09 14.38
C GLU A 148 12.42 13.78 14.59
N PHE A 149 11.82 13.24 13.52
CA PHE A 149 11.09 11.97 13.56
C PHE A 149 12.03 10.80 13.88
N LEU A 150 13.25 10.81 13.35
CA LEU A 150 14.26 9.82 13.72
C LEU A 150 14.55 9.91 15.22
N GLU A 151 14.88 11.09 15.76
CA GLU A 151 15.12 11.31 17.20
C GLU A 151 13.94 10.91 18.10
N LYS A 152 12.70 11.03 17.61
CA LYS A 152 11.50 10.53 18.28
C LYS A 152 11.41 9.00 18.23
N ALA A 153 11.63 8.41 17.05
CA ALA A 153 11.60 6.97 16.86
C ALA A 153 12.67 6.29 17.72
N GLU A 154 13.85 6.91 17.87
CA GLU A 154 14.94 6.31 18.64
C GLU A 154 14.57 5.98 20.08
N LYS A 155 13.65 6.77 20.65
CA LYS A 155 13.20 6.64 22.03
C LYS A 155 12.21 5.50 22.23
N ILE A 156 11.55 5.04 21.16
CA ILE A 156 10.43 4.10 21.23
C ILE A 156 10.53 2.95 20.22
N TRP A 157 11.68 2.76 19.54
CA TRP A 157 11.86 1.74 18.50
C TRP A 157 11.38 0.36 18.87
N LEU A 158 11.71 -0.07 20.09
CA LEU A 158 11.43 -1.41 20.59
C LEU A 158 10.09 -1.50 21.33
N MET A 159 9.30 -0.42 21.36
CA MET A 159 8.00 -0.45 22.01
C MET A 159 6.99 -1.12 21.09
N PRO A 160 6.27 -2.13 21.58
CA PRO A 160 5.22 -2.77 20.79
C PRO A 160 3.93 -1.94 20.73
N THR A 161 3.81 -0.95 21.60
CA THR A 161 2.66 -0.05 21.72
C THR A 161 3.06 1.32 21.21
N TYR A 162 2.96 1.55 19.90
CA TYR A 162 3.12 2.86 19.28
C TYR A 162 1.83 3.26 18.56
N ASN A 163 1.67 4.55 18.29
CA ASN A 163 0.51 5.08 17.58
C ASN A 163 0.71 4.95 16.07
N ASN A 164 0.13 3.91 15.45
CA ASN A 164 0.24 3.68 14.00
C ASN A 164 -0.20 4.89 13.16
N ASP A 165 -1.29 5.56 13.54
CA ASP A 165 -1.81 6.71 12.81
C ASP A 165 -0.78 7.85 12.80
N GLU A 166 -0.22 8.17 13.96
CA GLU A 166 0.80 9.21 14.08
C GLU A 166 2.04 8.95 13.21
N TRP A 167 2.47 7.69 13.14
CA TRP A 167 3.71 7.31 12.46
C TRP A 167 3.57 7.11 10.96
N PHE A 168 2.43 6.64 10.46
CA PHE A 168 2.26 6.26 9.05
C PHE A 168 1.24 7.11 8.28
N PHE A 169 0.29 7.72 8.99
CA PHE A 169 -0.82 8.50 8.40
C PHE A 169 -0.83 9.97 8.83
N GLY A 170 0.06 10.33 9.77
CA GLY A 170 0.11 11.64 10.41
C GLY A 170 -0.86 11.75 11.59
N SER A 171 -0.56 12.67 12.51
CA SER A 171 -1.44 12.97 13.64
C SER A 171 -2.75 13.58 13.13
N THR A 172 -3.90 13.05 13.53
CA THR A 172 -5.25 13.43 13.04
C THR A 172 -5.47 14.94 12.83
N PRO A 173 -6.19 15.33 11.76
CA PRO A 173 -6.62 16.70 11.54
C PRO A 173 -7.60 17.12 12.63
N THR A 174 -7.43 18.31 13.19
CA THR A 174 -8.53 19.01 13.86
C THR A 174 -9.63 19.25 12.83
N TYR A 175 -10.65 18.38 12.78
CA TYR A 175 -11.91 18.55 12.03
C TYR A 175 -11.81 19.33 10.71
N SER A 176 -11.16 18.74 9.71
CA SER A 176 -11.56 18.89 8.30
C SER A 176 -10.89 17.80 7.48
N SER A 177 -11.69 17.03 6.77
CA SER A 177 -11.28 15.98 5.85
C SER A 177 -10.61 16.56 4.61
N VAL A 178 -9.35 16.96 4.69
CA VAL A 178 -8.43 17.21 3.58
C VAL A 178 -7.02 17.17 4.18
N ASP A 179 -6.03 16.60 3.50
CA ASP A 179 -4.60 16.68 3.86
C ASP A 179 -4.10 15.68 4.92
N GLY A 180 -4.35 14.39 4.71
CA GLY A 180 -3.59 13.33 5.38
C GLY A 180 -2.16 13.27 4.84
N VAL A 181 -1.23 13.94 5.51
CA VAL A 181 0.21 13.80 5.21
C VAL A 181 0.66 12.43 5.70
N TYR A 182 0.75 11.48 4.78
CA TYR A 182 1.40 10.19 4.98
C TYR A 182 2.85 10.41 5.38
N VAL A 183 3.21 9.92 6.57
CA VAL A 183 4.57 9.94 7.07
C VAL A 183 5.16 8.56 6.79
N GLY A 184 5.76 8.38 5.61
CA GLY A 184 6.71 7.29 5.43
C GLY A 184 8.06 7.77 5.96
N VAL A 185 8.57 7.14 7.02
CA VAL A 185 9.96 7.35 7.47
C VAL A 185 10.92 6.68 6.48
#